data_AF-X1J6Q6-F1
#
_entry.id   AF-X1J6Q6-F1
#
_cell.length_a   1.000
_cell.length_b   1.000
_cell.length_c   1.000
_cell.angle_alpha   90.00
_cell.angle_beta   90.00
_cell.angle_gamma   90.00
#
_symmetry.space_group_name_H-M   'P 1'
#
loop_
_entity.id
_entity.type
_entity.pdbx_description
1 polymer ?
#
loop_
_entity_poly.entity_id
_entity_poly.type
_entity_poly.pdbx_seq_one_letter_code
_entity_poly.pdbx_strand_id
1 'polypeptide(L)'
;KVAKRFGIPLVRVEAGEEYLDMIRNPKYGYGSGMNPCIDCRIYMLREAKLIAKEVSADFIFTGDVLGERPMSQHRKALELEEKEAGLEKMVLRPVSAKLLRKEICFIKIYDIAYN
;
A
#
# COMPACT_ATOMS: atom_id res chain seq x y z
N LYS A 1 -3.39 20.65 0.98
CA LYS A 1 -2.60 21.76 1.57
C LYS A 1 -1.20 21.31 2.00
N VAL A 2 -1.03 20.12 2.59
CA VAL A 2 0.29 19.57 3.00
C VAL A 2 1.21 19.24 1.83
N ALA A 3 0.76 18.45 0.84
CA ALA A 3 1.59 18.09 -0.33
C ALA A 3 2.18 19.32 -1.05
N LYS A 4 1.34 20.34 -1.29
CA LYS A 4 1.75 21.64 -1.87
C LYS A 4 2.82 22.36 -1.02
N ARG A 5 2.76 22.28 0.31
CA ARG A 5 3.73 22.91 1.21
C ARG A 5 5.13 22.30 1.05
N PHE A 6 5.21 21.01 0.77
CA PHE A 6 6.46 20.26 0.64
C PHE A 6 6.89 20.01 -0.81
N GLY A 7 6.18 20.58 -1.80
CA GLY A 7 6.49 20.36 -3.21
C GLY A 7 6.31 18.91 -3.68
N ILE A 8 5.53 18.10 -2.95
CA ILE A 8 5.32 16.69 -3.28
C ILE A 8 4.18 16.58 -4.30
N PRO A 9 4.40 15.95 -5.47
CA PRO A 9 3.33 15.69 -6.43
C PRO A 9 2.20 14.88 -5.79
N LEU A 10 0.96 15.34 -5.97
CA LEU A 10 -0.22 14.65 -5.46
C LEU A 10 -1.01 14.07 -6.63
N VAL A 11 -1.03 12.75 -6.73
CA VAL A 11 -1.92 12.02 -7.64
C VAL A 11 -3.22 11.71 -6.90
N ARG A 12 -4.36 11.91 -7.56
CA ARG A 12 -5.69 11.53 -7.06
C ARG A 12 -6.25 10.45 -7.96
N VAL A 13 -6.69 9.36 -7.36
CA VAL A 13 -7.41 8.28 -8.04
C VAL A 13 -8.83 8.28 -7.50
N GLU A 14 -9.81 8.35 -8.38
CA GLU A 14 -11.22 8.21 -8.01
C GLU A 14 -11.59 6.73 -7.99
N ALA A 15 -12.22 6.29 -6.90
CA ALA A 15 -12.71 4.93 -6.79
C ALA A 15 -14.00 4.78 -7.59
N GLY A 16 -14.02 3.84 -8.54
CA GLY A 16 -15.17 3.59 -9.43
C GLY A 16 -16.14 2.51 -8.92
N GLU A 17 -17.04 2.09 -9.79
CA GLU A 17 -18.04 1.04 -9.50
C GLU A 17 -17.40 -0.28 -9.04
N GLU A 18 -16.24 -0.65 -9.60
CA GLU A 18 -15.51 -1.87 -9.18
C GLU A 18 -15.16 -1.85 -7.67
N TYR A 19 -14.82 -0.68 -7.13
CA TYR A 19 -14.54 -0.52 -5.71
C TYR A 19 -15.82 -0.64 -4.87
N LEU A 20 -16.93 -0.08 -5.35
CA LEU A 20 -18.23 -0.18 -4.67
C LEU A 20 -18.74 -1.63 -4.66
N ASP A 21 -18.59 -2.35 -5.76
CA ASP A 21 -18.98 -3.76 -5.85
C ASP A 21 -18.12 -4.65 -4.96
N MET A 22 -16.81 -4.36 -4.88
CA MET A 22 -15.93 -5.01 -3.91
C MET A 22 -16.37 -4.74 -2.47
N ILE A 23 -16.77 -3.50 -2.12
CA ILE A 23 -17.28 -3.20 -0.77
C ILE A 23 -18.56 -3.99 -0.47
N ARG A 24 -19.45 -4.13 -1.45
CA ARG A 24 -20.72 -4.87 -1.31
C ARG A 24 -20.49 -6.38 -1.17
N ASN A 25 -19.46 -6.93 -1.81
CA ASN A 25 -19.18 -8.37 -1.84
C ASN A 25 -17.66 -8.65 -1.73
N PRO A 26 -17.04 -8.41 -0.57
CA PRO A 26 -15.60 -8.56 -0.41
C PRO A 26 -15.18 -10.03 -0.42
N LYS A 27 -14.05 -10.33 -1.06
CA LYS A 27 -13.53 -11.70 -1.17
C LYS A 27 -13.03 -12.22 0.18
N TYR A 28 -12.49 -11.35 1.04
CA TYR A 28 -11.93 -11.73 2.34
C TYR A 28 -12.87 -11.42 3.51
N GLY A 29 -14.12 -11.09 3.20
CA GLY A 29 -15.15 -10.80 4.18
C GLY A 29 -14.97 -9.47 4.89
N TYR A 30 -15.69 -9.32 5.99
CA TYR A 30 -15.78 -8.09 6.75
C TYR A 30 -15.12 -8.20 8.13
N GLY A 31 -14.47 -7.12 8.54
CA GLY A 31 -14.07 -6.90 9.92
C GLY A 31 -15.13 -6.17 10.74
N SER A 32 -14.73 -5.62 11.88
CA SER A 32 -15.58 -4.77 12.72
C SER A 32 -16.15 -3.60 11.92
N GLY A 33 -17.44 -3.33 12.07
CA GLY A 33 -18.12 -2.23 11.36
C GLY A 33 -18.29 -2.44 9.86
N MET A 34 -18.32 -3.70 9.39
CA MET A 34 -18.42 -4.05 7.97
C MET A 34 -17.26 -3.53 7.12
N ASN A 35 -16.06 -3.43 7.70
CA ASN A 35 -14.88 -2.93 6.99
C ASN A 35 -14.23 -4.06 6.14
N PRO A 36 -14.18 -3.96 4.80
CA PRO A 36 -13.52 -4.95 3.95
C PRO A 36 -12.03 -4.62 3.76
N CYS A 37 -11.31 -4.46 4.88
CA CYS A 37 -9.98 -3.82 4.86
C CYS A 37 -8.96 -4.50 3.94
N ILE A 38 -8.94 -5.84 3.90
CA ILE A 38 -7.99 -6.58 3.05
C ILE A 38 -8.26 -6.27 1.57
N ASP A 39 -9.53 -6.37 1.15
CA ASP A 39 -9.93 -6.09 -0.22
C ASP A 39 -9.70 -4.63 -0.62
N CYS A 40 -10.04 -3.67 0.25
CA CYS A 40 -9.73 -2.25 0.03
C CYS A 40 -8.23 -2.01 -0.19
N ARG A 41 -7.38 -2.69 0.57
CA ARG A 41 -5.91 -2.55 0.46
C ARG A 41 -5.37 -3.15 -0.81
N ILE A 42 -5.87 -4.33 -1.20
CA ILE A 42 -5.53 -4.94 -2.49
C ILE A 42 -5.92 -4.01 -3.63
N TYR A 43 -7.12 -3.41 -3.58
CA TYR A 43 -7.55 -2.43 -4.57
C TYR A 43 -6.58 -1.23 -4.64
N MET A 44 -6.28 -0.60 -3.51
CA MET A 44 -5.34 0.53 -3.46
C MET A 44 -3.94 0.16 -3.98
N LEU A 45 -3.45 -1.05 -3.68
CA LEU A 45 -2.17 -1.53 -4.16
C LEU A 45 -2.17 -1.75 -5.69
N ARG A 46 -3.29 -2.22 -6.27
CA ARG A 46 -3.44 -2.35 -7.73
C ARG A 46 -3.41 -0.98 -8.42
N GLU A 47 -4.11 0.01 -7.88
CA GLU A 47 -4.04 1.39 -8.39
C GLU A 47 -2.63 1.97 -8.26
N ALA A 48 -1.97 1.76 -7.12
CA ALA A 48 -0.59 2.20 -6.90
C ALA A 48 0.38 1.55 -7.88
N LYS A 49 0.17 0.27 -8.26
CA LYS A 49 0.98 -0.43 -9.27
C LYS A 49 0.87 0.22 -10.66
N LEU A 50 -0.32 0.66 -11.06
CA LEU A 50 -0.53 1.36 -12.33
C LEU A 50 0.26 2.67 -12.35
N ILE A 51 0.13 3.47 -11.30
CA ILE A 51 0.85 4.74 -11.17
C ILE A 51 2.37 4.51 -11.10
N ALA A 52 2.82 3.52 -10.32
CA ALA A 52 4.24 3.19 -10.20
C ALA A 52 4.85 2.86 -11.56
N LYS A 53 4.11 2.17 -12.44
CA LYS A 53 4.54 1.89 -13.82
C LYS A 53 4.65 3.17 -14.66
N GLU A 54 3.67 4.07 -14.56
CA GLU A 54 3.67 5.34 -15.30
C GLU A 54 4.85 6.23 -14.94
N VAL A 55 5.20 6.30 -13.65
CA VAL A 55 6.32 7.12 -13.16
C VAL A 55 7.65 6.36 -13.09
N SER A 56 7.68 5.10 -13.53
CA SER A 56 8.86 4.22 -13.47
C SER A 56 9.47 4.10 -12.06
N ALA A 57 8.63 3.91 -11.04
CA ALA A 57 9.08 3.73 -9.66
C ALA A 57 9.64 2.32 -9.40
N ASP A 58 10.71 2.24 -8.61
CA ASP A 58 11.34 0.97 -8.23
C ASP A 58 10.51 0.18 -7.19
N PHE A 59 9.79 0.88 -6.31
CA PHE A 59 8.99 0.29 -5.24
C PHE A 59 7.85 1.23 -4.81
N ILE A 60 6.91 0.68 -4.04
CA ILE A 60 5.79 1.40 -3.43
C ILE A 60 6.00 1.41 -1.92
N PHE A 61 5.73 2.54 -1.26
CA PHE A 61 5.66 2.58 0.21
C PHE A 61 4.21 2.70 0.68
N THR A 62 3.88 2.04 1.77
CA THR A 62 2.60 2.25 2.47
C THR A 62 2.82 2.64 3.93
N GLY A 63 1.83 3.29 4.52
CA GLY A 63 1.81 3.67 5.94
C GLY A 63 1.42 2.53 6.87
N ASP A 64 1.52 1.28 6.44
CA ASP A 64 1.02 0.15 7.22
C ASP A 64 1.93 -0.24 8.38
N VAL A 65 1.30 -0.52 9.52
CA VAL A 65 1.96 -0.89 10.75
C VAL A 65 1.63 -2.34 11.10
N LEU A 66 2.64 -3.21 11.09
CA LEU A 66 2.51 -4.62 11.41
C LEU A 66 1.90 -4.79 12.81
N GLY A 67 0.76 -5.47 12.87
CA GLY A 67 0.03 -5.80 14.09
C GLY A 67 -0.93 -4.71 14.59
N GLU A 68 -0.98 -3.53 13.96
CA GLU A 68 -1.84 -2.43 14.43
C GLU A 68 -3.34 -2.73 14.19
N ARG A 69 -3.69 -3.34 13.06
CA ARG A 69 -5.06 -3.75 12.74
C ARG A 69 -5.19 -5.28 12.74
N PRO A 70 -6.00 -5.88 13.64
CA PRO A 70 -6.15 -7.33 13.76
C PRO A 70 -6.60 -8.03 12.47
N MET A 71 -7.40 -7.37 11.63
CA MET A 71 -7.91 -7.96 10.39
C MET A 71 -6.90 -7.89 9.24
N SER A 72 -6.28 -6.73 8.99
CA SER A 72 -5.56 -6.46 7.74
C SER A 72 -4.05 -6.31 7.90
N GLN A 73 -3.54 -6.05 9.10
CA GLN A 73 -2.12 -5.73 9.28
C GLN A 73 -1.34 -6.80 10.06
N HIS A 74 -1.85 -8.03 10.18
CA HIS A 74 -1.00 -9.14 10.59
C HIS A 74 -0.14 -9.63 9.42
N ARG A 75 1.01 -10.29 9.70
CA ARG A 75 1.99 -10.67 8.67
C ARG A 75 1.39 -11.40 7.46
N LYS A 76 0.54 -12.40 7.70
CA LYS A 76 -0.13 -13.15 6.61
C LYS A 76 -1.04 -12.28 5.74
N ALA A 77 -1.73 -11.29 6.31
CA ALA A 77 -2.59 -10.39 5.53
C ALA A 77 -1.74 -9.46 4.66
N LEU A 78 -0.65 -8.90 5.20
CA LEU A 78 0.27 -8.06 4.43
C LEU A 78 0.91 -8.83 3.25
N GLU A 79 1.32 -10.08 3.48
CA GLU A 79 1.86 -10.96 2.42
C GLU A 79 0.77 -11.33 1.38
N LEU A 80 -0.47 -11.56 1.82
CA LEU A 80 -1.61 -11.82 0.95
C LEU A 80 -1.95 -10.61 0.07
N GLU A 81 -1.97 -9.41 0.65
CA GLU A 81 -2.26 -8.16 -0.04
C GLU A 81 -1.27 -7.91 -1.19
N GLU A 82 0.03 -8.10 -0.92
CA GLU A 82 1.08 -8.01 -1.95
C GLU A 82 0.87 -9.02 -3.07
N LYS A 83 0.61 -10.28 -2.72
CA LYS A 83 0.40 -11.36 -3.68
C LYS A 83 -0.80 -11.11 -4.59
N GLU A 84 -1.92 -10.68 -4.02
CA GLU A 84 -3.15 -10.44 -4.76
C GLU A 84 -3.08 -9.18 -5.65
N ALA A 85 -2.21 -8.24 -5.31
CA ALA A 85 -1.88 -7.09 -6.15
C ALA A 85 -0.75 -7.39 -7.17
N GLY A 86 -0.06 -8.53 -7.03
CA GLY A 86 1.12 -8.88 -7.82
C GLY A 86 2.27 -7.90 -7.60
N LEU A 87 2.53 -7.56 -6.33
CA LEU A 87 3.55 -6.62 -5.86
C LEU A 87 4.45 -7.27 -4.80
N GLU A 88 4.56 -8.60 -4.78
CA GLU A 88 5.44 -9.27 -3.84
C GLU A 88 6.85 -8.67 -3.87
N LYS A 89 7.35 -8.28 -2.69
CA LYS A 89 8.68 -7.68 -2.50
C LYS A 89 8.86 -6.28 -3.11
N MET A 90 7.80 -5.67 -3.63
CA MET A 90 7.82 -4.28 -4.13
C MET A 90 7.21 -3.28 -3.15
N VAL A 91 6.62 -3.76 -2.05
CA VAL A 91 5.95 -2.90 -1.05
C VAL A 91 6.79 -2.74 0.20
N LEU A 92 7.21 -1.51 0.47
CA LEU A 92 7.91 -1.12 1.69
C LEU A 92 6.95 -0.55 2.73
N ARG A 93 7.16 -0.91 3.99
CA ARG A 93 6.36 -0.43 5.13
C ARG A 93 7.30 0.18 6.17
N PRO A 94 7.70 1.47 6.01
CA PRO A 94 8.83 2.04 6.75
C PRO A 94 8.71 1.93 8.27
N VAL A 95 7.51 2.12 8.82
CA VAL A 95 7.24 2.06 10.27
C VAL A 95 7.43 0.64 10.84
N SER A 96 7.34 -0.39 9.98
CA SER A 96 7.48 -1.81 10.36
C SER A 96 8.68 -2.50 9.71
N ALA A 97 9.55 -1.76 9.03
CA ALA A 97 10.62 -2.30 8.19
C ALA A 97 11.63 -3.18 8.94
N LYS A 98 11.84 -2.95 10.25
CA LYS A 98 12.71 -3.81 11.07
C LYS A 98 12.08 -5.16 11.44
N LEU A 99 10.74 -5.25 11.42
CA LEU A 99 9.96 -6.42 11.85
C LEU A 99 9.47 -7.27 10.68
N LEU A 100 9.27 -6.64 9.53
CA LEU A 100 9.02 -7.29 8.26
C LEU A 100 10.38 -7.65 7.65
N ARG A 101 10.51 -8.82 7.04
CA ARG A 101 11.81 -9.39 6.61
C ARG A 101 12.63 -8.36 5.81
N LYS A 102 13.94 -8.36 6.02
CA LYS A 102 14.95 -7.59 5.27
C LYS A 102 15.09 -8.13 3.85
N GLU A 103 14.01 -8.14 3.07
CA GLU A 103 14.06 -8.56 1.68
C GLU A 103 14.40 -7.33 0.84
N ILE A 104 15.72 -7.13 0.72
CA ILE A 104 16.45 -6.40 -0.34
C ILE A 104 15.63 -5.28 -0.99
N CYS A 105 15.52 -4.16 -0.29
CA CYS A 105 15.77 -2.89 -0.94
C CYS A 105 16.92 -2.28 -0.14
N PHE A 106 18.15 -2.35 -0.68
CA PHE A 106 19.17 -1.39 -0.28
C PHE A 106 18.64 -0.04 -0.77
N ILE A 107 17.76 0.58 0.01
CA ILE A 107 17.52 2.01 -0.13
C ILE A 107 18.87 2.61 0.28
N LYS A 108 19.74 2.83 -0.70
CA LYS A 108 20.70 3.92 -0.59
C LYS A 108 19.80 5.14 -0.50
N ILE A 109 19.52 5.57 0.73
CA ILE A 109 19.03 6.92 0.99
C ILE A 109 20.20 7.79 0.54
N TYR A 110 20.26 8.09 -0.76
CA TYR A 110 21.00 9.24 -1.19
C TYR A 110 20.27 10.40 -0.53
N ASP A 111 20.94 11.08 0.40
CA ASP A 111 20.56 12.42 0.83
C ASP A 111 20.44 13.25 -0.45
N ILE A 112 19.23 13.32 -1.01
CA ILE A 112 18.87 14.36 -1.96
C ILE A 112 18.62 15.59 -1.07
N ALA A 113 19.72 16.12 -0.55
CA ALA A 113 19.82 17.52 -0.25
C ALA A 113 19.57 18.24 -1.57
N TYR A 114 18.39 18.84 -1.70
CA TYR A 114 18.09 19.74 -2.80
C TYR A 114 19.09 20.90 -2.76
N ASN A 115 19.95 20.98 -3.77
CA ASN A 115 20.59 22.21 -4.23
C ASN A 115 19.73 22.75 -5.38
#